data_AF-A0A2N0RD81-F1
#
_entry.id   AF-A0A2N0RD81-F1
#
_cell.length_a   1.000
_cell.length_b   1.000
_cell.length_c   1.000
_cell.angle_alpha   90.00
_cell.angle_beta   90.00
_cell.angle_gamma   90.00
#
_symmetry.space_group_name_H-M   'P 1'
#
loop_
_entity.id
_entity.type
_entity.pdbx_description
1 polymer ?
#
loop_
_entity_poly.entity_id
_entity_poly.type
_entity_poly.pdbx_seq_one_letter_code
_entity_poly.pdbx_strand_id
1 'polypeptide(L)'
;MSAKEKRQTRIYEIPKECHKYELFVPLHELWLQYIEELYGKSSPNIFGQKLLKADFHGAILTVSKSKCASYIGVTGIAIQETENMFKLITRDNNMKCIPKGHSIFTFRLRDHMFTLYGDQFRYRSAIRATKKFKNKPSIDL
;
A
#
# COMPACT_ATOMS: atom_id res chain seq x y z
N MET A 1 16.81 15.21 -10.74
CA MET A 1 15.58 15.62 -11.44
C MET A 1 14.83 16.69 -10.67
N SER A 2 14.73 17.88 -11.25
CA SER A 2 13.91 19.01 -10.81
C SER A 2 12.41 18.66 -10.85
N ALA A 3 11.60 19.38 -10.07
CA ALA A 3 10.14 19.24 -10.12
C ALA A 3 9.57 19.56 -11.52
N LYS A 4 10.20 20.47 -12.25
CA LYS A 4 9.83 20.84 -13.63
C LYS A 4 10.03 19.66 -14.59
N GLU A 5 11.19 19.01 -14.51
CA GLU A 5 11.54 17.85 -15.34
C GLU A 5 10.60 16.68 -15.10
N LYS A 6 10.28 16.38 -13.83
CA LYS A 6 9.34 15.30 -13.47
C LYS A 6 7.93 15.51 -14.01
N ARG A 7 7.47 16.77 -14.09
CA ARG A 7 6.17 17.12 -14.70
C ARG A 7 6.20 16.96 -16.21
N GLN A 8 7.29 17.37 -16.85
CA GLN A 8 7.46 17.22 -18.30
C GLN A 8 7.55 15.75 -18.72
N THR A 9 8.27 14.92 -17.97
CA THR A 9 8.46 13.50 -18.31
C THR A 9 7.31 12.60 -17.88
N ARG A 10 6.35 13.11 -17.09
CA ARG A 10 5.21 12.35 -16.55
C ARG A 10 5.61 11.01 -15.92
N ILE A 11 6.79 10.96 -15.31
CA ILE A 11 7.42 9.72 -14.81
C ILE A 11 6.59 8.94 -13.77
N TYR A 12 5.56 9.57 -13.20
CA TYR A 12 4.66 8.97 -12.22
C TYR A 12 3.27 8.62 -12.78
N GLU A 13 3.03 8.90 -14.06
CA GLU A 13 1.82 8.50 -14.77
C GLU A 13 2.05 7.13 -15.38
N ILE A 14 1.17 6.20 -15.03
CA ILE A 14 1.16 4.88 -15.64
C ILE A 14 0.30 5.00 -16.89
N PRO A 15 0.81 4.67 -18.09
CA PRO A 15 0.06 4.75 -19.33
C PRO A 15 -1.24 3.95 -19.25
N LYS A 16 -2.31 4.43 -19.90
CA LYS A 16 -3.64 3.81 -19.80
C LYS A 16 -3.67 2.39 -20.35
N GLU A 17 -2.81 2.10 -21.31
CA GLU A 17 -2.64 0.80 -21.94
C GLU A 17 -2.18 -0.26 -20.92
N CYS A 18 -1.46 0.19 -19.90
CA CYS A 18 -0.95 -0.62 -18.80
C CYS A 18 -1.94 -0.76 -17.64
N HIS A 19 -3.14 -0.17 -17.69
CA HIS A 19 -4.15 -0.29 -16.62
C HIS A 19 -4.87 -1.64 -16.69
N LYS A 20 -4.12 -2.73 -16.80
CA LYS A 20 -4.64 -4.10 -16.81
C LYS A 20 -4.15 -4.82 -15.56
N TYR A 21 -5.08 -5.35 -14.77
CA TYR A 21 -4.79 -6.05 -13.52
C TYR A 21 -3.80 -7.19 -13.73
N GLU A 22 -3.97 -7.96 -14.79
CA GLU A 22 -3.14 -9.12 -15.13
C GLU A 22 -1.66 -8.77 -15.29
N LEU A 23 -1.33 -7.57 -15.79
CA LEU A 23 0.06 -7.12 -15.95
C LEU A 23 0.78 -6.95 -14.60
N PHE A 24 0.03 -6.77 -13.50
CA PHE A 24 0.58 -6.59 -12.16
C PHE A 24 0.49 -7.85 -11.29
N VAL A 25 -0.05 -8.95 -11.80
CA VAL A 25 -0.09 -10.23 -11.06
C VAL A 25 1.32 -10.73 -10.72
N PRO A 26 2.32 -10.70 -11.62
CA PRO A 26 3.69 -11.10 -11.27
C PRO A 26 4.30 -10.25 -10.15
N LEU A 27 3.95 -8.95 -10.08
CA LEU A 27 4.37 -8.07 -8.99
C LEU A 27 3.76 -8.52 -7.65
N HIS A 28 2.51 -8.95 -7.67
CA HIS A 28 1.86 -9.50 -6.48
C HIS A 28 2.51 -10.82 -6.02
N GLU A 29 2.82 -11.72 -6.95
CA GLU A 29 3.51 -12.99 -6.64
C GLU A 29 4.89 -12.76 -6.02
N LEU A 30 5.65 -11.79 -6.54
CA LEU A 30 6.92 -11.38 -5.93
C LEU A 30 6.73 -10.84 -4.52
N TRP A 31 5.71 -10.00 -4.32
CA TRP A 31 5.40 -9.46 -3.00
C TRP A 31 4.97 -10.55 -2.01
N LEU A 32 4.23 -11.57 -2.45
CA LEU A 32 3.85 -12.72 -1.62
C LEU A 32 5.08 -13.48 -1.12
N GLN A 33 6.06 -13.75 -1.99
CA GLN A 33 7.31 -14.40 -1.60
C GLN A 33 8.07 -13.56 -0.57
N TYR A 34 8.23 -12.26 -0.86
CA TYR A 34 8.88 -11.31 0.03
C TYR A 34 8.21 -11.26 1.42
N ILE A 35 6.88 -11.12 1.46
CA ILE A 35 6.17 -10.91 2.71
C ILE A 35 6.10 -12.21 3.52
N GLU A 36 6.07 -13.37 2.87
CA GLU A 36 6.16 -14.67 3.52
C GLU A 36 7.55 -14.91 4.14
N GLU A 37 8.62 -14.52 3.44
CA GLU A 37 9.98 -14.56 4.01
C GLU A 37 10.10 -13.60 5.21
N LEU A 38 9.58 -12.38 5.07
CA LEU A 38 9.58 -11.39 6.16
C LEU A 38 8.81 -11.89 7.39
N TYR A 39 7.68 -12.57 7.16
CA TYR A 39 6.90 -13.21 8.20
C TYR A 39 7.68 -14.37 8.82
N GLY A 40 8.18 -15.30 8.02
CA GLY A 40 9.00 -16.43 8.45
C GLY A 40 8.34 -17.22 9.59
N LYS A 41 9.02 -17.27 10.74
CA LYS A 41 8.54 -17.89 12.01
C LYS A 41 8.08 -16.85 13.05
N SER A 42 7.80 -15.62 12.62
CA SER A 42 7.39 -14.54 13.53
C SER A 42 5.97 -14.76 14.03
N SER A 43 5.68 -14.34 15.27
CA SER A 43 4.30 -14.19 15.72
C SER A 43 3.68 -12.92 15.10
N PRO A 44 2.33 -12.82 14.99
CA PRO A 44 1.66 -11.64 14.46
C PRO A 44 2.09 -10.32 15.11
N ASN A 45 2.35 -10.33 16.42
CA ASN A 45 2.78 -9.14 17.18
C ASN A 45 4.16 -8.63 16.74
N ILE A 46 5.13 -9.53 16.57
CA ILE A 46 6.49 -9.19 16.12
C ILE A 46 6.44 -8.76 14.65
N PHE A 47 5.63 -9.46 13.85
CA PHE A 47 5.46 -9.14 12.44
C PHE A 47 4.87 -7.74 12.21
N GLY A 48 3.94 -7.29 13.06
CA GLY A 48 3.41 -5.92 13.02
C GLY A 48 4.50 -4.86 13.07
N GLN A 49 5.56 -5.06 13.85
CA GLN A 49 6.71 -4.14 13.91
C GLN A 49 7.54 -4.14 12.61
N LYS A 50 7.66 -5.30 11.95
CA LYS A 50 8.33 -5.43 10.65
C LYS A 50 7.52 -4.73 9.55
N LEU A 51 6.19 -4.83 9.58
CA LEU A 51 5.29 -4.20 8.62
C LEU A 51 5.42 -2.67 8.56
N LEU A 52 5.78 -2.04 9.67
CA LEU A 52 6.02 -0.58 9.70
C LEU A 52 7.10 -0.15 8.71
N LYS A 53 8.07 -1.03 8.40
CA LYS A 53 9.17 -0.75 7.48
C LYS A 53 9.08 -1.51 6.17
N ALA A 54 8.13 -2.43 6.05
CA ALA A 54 7.95 -3.26 4.87
C ALA A 54 7.57 -2.44 3.63
N ASP A 55 7.81 -3.02 2.47
CA ASP A 55 7.30 -2.50 1.20
C ASP A 55 5.89 -3.09 0.91
N PHE A 56 5.02 -2.29 0.31
CA PHE A 56 3.65 -2.66 -0.07
C PHE A 56 3.39 -2.56 -1.58
N HIS A 57 4.40 -2.29 -2.41
CA HIS A 57 4.26 -2.44 -3.86
C HIS A 57 4.03 -3.91 -4.18
N GLY A 58 2.90 -4.23 -4.81
CA GLY A 58 2.43 -5.61 -5.06
C GLY A 58 1.46 -6.15 -4.00
N ALA A 59 1.24 -5.45 -2.89
CA ALA A 59 0.29 -5.88 -1.88
C ALA A 59 -1.15 -5.76 -2.38
N ILE A 60 -1.98 -6.79 -2.18
CA ILE A 60 -3.44 -6.65 -2.34
C ILE A 60 -3.98 -5.97 -1.09
N LEU A 61 -4.39 -4.71 -1.23
CA LEU A 61 -4.94 -3.91 -0.15
C LEU A 61 -6.45 -3.75 -0.34
N THR A 62 -7.19 -3.83 0.77
CA THR A 62 -8.62 -3.53 0.84
C THR A 62 -8.85 -2.38 1.80
N VAL A 63 -9.59 -1.36 1.36
CA VAL A 63 -10.01 -0.25 2.23
C VAL A 63 -11.14 -0.72 3.14
N SER A 64 -10.82 -0.95 4.40
CA SER A 64 -11.80 -1.43 5.41
C SER A 64 -12.63 -0.29 6.00
N LYS A 65 -12.03 0.88 6.22
CA LYS A 65 -12.67 2.08 6.73
C LYS A 65 -12.04 3.31 6.05
N SER A 66 -12.84 4.34 5.83
CA SER A 66 -12.39 5.60 5.26
C SER A 66 -13.42 6.67 5.60
N LYS A 67 -12.97 7.92 5.82
CA LYS A 67 -13.87 9.07 5.96
C LYS A 67 -14.75 9.27 4.72
N CYS A 68 -14.25 8.89 3.54
CA CYS A 68 -15.01 8.89 2.29
C CYS A 68 -15.57 7.49 2.03
N ALA A 69 -16.91 7.38 2.04
CA ALA A 69 -17.62 6.10 1.89
C ALA A 69 -17.37 5.42 0.54
N SER A 70 -17.11 6.18 -0.53
CA SER A 70 -16.86 5.63 -1.87
C SER A 70 -15.55 4.84 -1.99
N TYR A 71 -14.63 4.99 -1.02
CA TYR A 71 -13.41 4.20 -0.98
C TYR A 71 -13.58 2.88 -0.23
N ILE A 72 -14.58 2.75 0.64
CA ILE A 72 -14.77 1.56 1.48
C ILE A 72 -15.06 0.36 0.58
N GLY A 73 -14.37 -0.76 0.81
CA GLY A 73 -14.50 -1.98 0.03
C GLY A 73 -13.67 -2.00 -1.27
N VAL A 74 -12.98 -0.91 -1.63
CA VAL A 74 -12.07 -0.93 -2.79
C VAL A 74 -10.91 -1.87 -2.49
N THR A 75 -10.74 -2.88 -3.34
CA THR A 75 -9.66 -3.87 -3.28
C THR A 75 -8.85 -3.85 -4.57
N GLY A 76 -7.52 -3.90 -4.45
CA GLY A 76 -6.63 -3.98 -5.61
C GLY A 76 -5.17 -4.15 -5.25
N ILE A 77 -4.34 -4.43 -6.26
CA ILE A 77 -2.89 -4.52 -6.10
C ILE A 77 -2.34 -3.10 -6.00
N ALA A 78 -1.56 -2.81 -4.97
CA ALA A 78 -0.88 -1.54 -4.78
C ALA A 78 0.30 -1.44 -5.74
N ILE A 79 0.16 -0.66 -6.81
CA ILE A 79 1.21 -0.54 -7.84
C ILE A 79 2.14 0.64 -7.59
N GLN A 80 1.67 1.65 -6.87
CA GLN A 80 2.47 2.81 -6.56
C GLN A 80 2.12 3.32 -5.17
N GLU A 81 3.15 3.49 -4.36
CA GLU A 81 3.09 4.15 -3.08
C GLU A 81 3.71 5.55 -3.17
N THR A 82 2.92 6.57 -2.84
CA THR A 82 3.43 7.92 -2.62
C THR A 82 3.37 8.26 -1.14
N GLU A 83 3.83 9.46 -0.76
CA GLU A 83 3.77 9.91 0.62
C GLU A 83 2.35 9.83 1.20
N ASN A 84 1.34 10.23 0.43
CA ASN A 84 -0.03 10.40 0.94
C ASN A 84 -1.06 9.47 0.27
N MET A 85 -0.67 8.64 -0.70
CA MET A 85 -1.63 7.83 -1.46
C MET A 85 -1.08 6.44 -1.76
N PHE A 86 -2.01 5.49 -1.84
CA PHE A 86 -1.81 4.23 -2.54
C PHE A 86 -2.57 4.30 -3.86
N LYS A 87 -1.89 3.98 -4.97
CA LYS A 87 -2.57 3.72 -6.25
C LYS A 87 -2.79 2.22 -6.37
N LEU A 88 -4.05 1.82 -6.48
CA LEU A 88 -4.48 0.44 -6.58
C LEU A 88 -5.00 0.16 -7.99
N ILE A 89 -4.66 -0.99 -8.57
CA ILE A 89 -5.33 -1.54 -9.75
C ILE A 89 -6.37 -2.56 -9.28
N THR A 90 -7.65 -2.34 -9.61
CA THR A 90 -8.73 -3.27 -9.28
C THR A 90 -8.84 -4.37 -10.34
N ARG A 91 -9.54 -5.46 -10.01
CA ARG A 91 -9.79 -6.56 -10.96
C ARG A 91 -10.55 -6.13 -12.21
N ASP A 92 -11.33 -5.05 -12.11
CA ASP A 92 -12.05 -4.44 -13.24
C ASP A 92 -11.17 -3.54 -14.12
N ASN A 93 -9.84 -3.68 -14.04
CA ASN A 93 -8.87 -2.88 -14.80
C ASN A 93 -8.99 -1.37 -14.54
N ASN A 94 -9.44 -0.99 -13.34
CA ASN A 94 -9.59 0.41 -12.95
C ASN A 94 -8.51 0.83 -11.97
N MET A 95 -7.86 1.94 -12.28
CA MET A 95 -6.92 2.60 -11.38
C MET A 95 -7.66 3.44 -10.34
N LYS A 96 -7.41 3.17 -9.05
CA LYS A 96 -7.98 3.90 -7.91
C LYS A 96 -6.87 4.52 -7.08
N CYS A 97 -6.88 5.85 -6.94
CA CYS A 97 -5.96 6.57 -6.08
C CYS A 97 -6.63 6.77 -4.71
N ILE A 98 -6.22 6.00 -3.71
CA ILE A 98 -6.79 6.07 -2.35
C ILE A 98 -5.85 6.88 -1.45
N PRO A 99 -6.33 7.96 -0.80
CA PRO A 99 -5.54 8.69 0.17
C PRO A 99 -5.28 7.83 1.40
N LYS A 100 -4.06 7.90 1.93
CA LYS A 100 -3.69 7.22 3.18
C LYS A 100 -4.31 7.90 4.40
N GLY A 101 -4.43 9.22 4.37
CA GLY A 101 -5.02 9.97 5.47
C GLY A 101 -6.49 9.58 5.67
N HIS A 102 -6.90 9.38 6.92
CA HIS A 102 -8.28 8.98 7.26
C HIS A 102 -8.76 7.75 6.46
N SER A 103 -7.90 6.77 6.29
CA SER A 103 -8.23 5.47 5.69
C SER A 103 -7.50 4.34 6.41
N ILE A 104 -8.18 3.22 6.58
CA ILE A 104 -7.62 1.97 7.13
C ILE A 104 -7.63 0.92 6.04
N PHE A 105 -6.45 0.41 5.75
CA PHE A 105 -6.24 -0.65 4.77
C PHE A 105 -6.07 -1.97 5.50
N THR A 106 -6.46 -3.05 4.83
CA THR A 106 -6.28 -4.41 5.31
C THR A 106 -5.69 -5.26 4.21
N PHE A 107 -4.89 -6.25 4.59
CA PHE A 107 -4.44 -7.31 3.69
C PHE A 107 -4.44 -8.63 4.44
N ARG A 108 -4.54 -9.72 3.68
CA ARG A 108 -4.50 -11.08 4.22
C ARG A 108 -3.13 -11.69 3.97
N LEU A 109 -2.60 -12.37 4.98
CA LEU A 109 -1.42 -13.21 4.87
C LEU A 109 -1.65 -14.46 5.71
N ARG A 110 -1.58 -15.65 5.08
CA ARG A 110 -2.00 -16.93 5.68
C ARG A 110 -3.45 -16.85 6.20
N ASP A 111 -3.66 -17.15 7.48
CA ASP A 111 -4.95 -17.08 8.16
C ASP A 111 -5.12 -15.81 9.02
N HIS A 112 -4.23 -14.83 8.82
CA HIS A 112 -4.25 -13.57 9.55
C HIS A 112 -4.66 -12.41 8.64
N MET A 113 -5.47 -11.51 9.20
CA MET A 113 -5.78 -10.22 8.60
C MET A 113 -4.96 -9.13 9.32
N PHE A 114 -4.16 -8.41 8.56
CA PHE A 114 -3.34 -7.32 9.07
C PHE A 114 -3.98 -5.98 8.73
N THR A 115 -3.93 -5.06 9.67
CA THR A 115 -4.52 -3.72 9.56
C THR A 115 -3.44 -2.65 9.49
N LEU A 116 -3.56 -1.76 8.52
CA LEU A 116 -2.67 -0.63 8.28
C LEU A 116 -3.45 0.67 8.45
N TYR A 117 -3.10 1.45 9.47
CA TYR A 117 -3.67 2.78 9.70
C TYR A 117 -2.97 3.80 8.80
N GLY A 118 -3.62 4.20 7.71
CA GLY A 118 -2.99 4.98 6.66
C GLY A 118 -2.41 6.32 7.13
N ASP A 119 -3.01 6.96 8.14
CA ASP A 119 -2.47 8.18 8.76
C ASP A 119 -1.06 8.03 9.31
N GLN A 120 -0.72 6.84 9.80
CA GLN A 120 0.61 6.49 10.32
C GLN A 120 1.59 6.10 9.20
N PHE A 121 1.06 5.80 8.00
CA PHE A 121 1.80 5.39 6.81
C PHE A 121 2.01 6.53 5.80
N ARG A 122 1.78 7.79 6.21
CA ARG A 122 2.02 8.99 5.39
C ARG A 122 3.50 9.32 5.20
N TYR A 123 4.22 8.40 4.58
CA TYR A 123 5.62 8.48 4.21
C TYR A 123 5.80 7.84 2.83
N ARG A 124 6.84 8.24 2.10
CA ARG A 124 7.30 7.45 0.95
C ARG A 124 7.92 6.15 1.45
N SER A 125 7.77 5.05 0.71
CA SER A 125 8.31 3.74 1.10
C SER A 125 9.79 3.80 1.49
N ALA A 126 10.63 4.45 0.68
CA ALA A 126 12.06 4.60 0.93
C ALA A 126 12.38 5.35 2.24
N ILE A 127 11.60 6.38 2.58
CA ILE A 127 11.76 7.14 3.84
C ILE A 127 11.25 6.31 5.01
N ARG A 128 10.18 5.52 4.77
CA ARG A 128 9.57 4.67 5.79
C ARG A 128 10.54 3.60 6.29
N ALA A 129 11.29 2.96 5.40
CA ALA A 129 12.23 1.88 5.73
C ALA A 129 13.27 2.28 6.79
N THR A 130 13.75 3.52 6.76
CA THR A 130 14.78 4.03 7.69
C THR A 130 14.21 4.78 8.89
N LYS A 131 12.89 4.98 8.93
CA LYS A 131 12.23 5.77 9.98
C LYS A 131 12.25 5.05 11.33
N LYS A 132 12.52 5.81 12.39
CA LYS A 132 12.24 5.40 13.78
C LYS A 132 10.79 5.75 14.11
N PHE A 133 9.94 4.74 14.18
CA PHE A 133 8.54 4.92 14.57
C PHE A 133 8.43 5.12 16.08
N LYS A 134 7.53 6.02 16.49
CA LYS A 134 7.16 6.26 17.89
C LYS A 134 5.70 5.87 18.05
N ASN A 135 5.33 5.39 19.23
CA ASN A 135 3.94 5.10 19.56
C ASN A 135 3.10 6.37 19.42
N LYS A 136 2.00 6.28 18.69
CA LYS A 136 0.98 7.32 18.55
C LYS A 136 -0.36 6.73 18.99
N PRO A 137 -1.25 7.53 19.59
CA PRO A 137 -2.59 7.06 19.93
C PRO A 137 -3.33 6.57 18.68
N SER A 138 -4.24 5.61 18.87
CA SER A 138 -5.07 5.13 17.76
C SER A 138 -5.93 6.27 17.25
N ILE A 139 -5.99 6.41 15.93
CA ILE A 139 -6.82 7.44 15.29
C ILE A 139 -8.20 6.82 15.14
N ASP A 140 -9.17 7.37 15.85
CA ASP A 140 -10.57 7.04 15.62
C ASP A 140 -11.01 7.67 14.30
N LEU A 141 -11.75 6.90 13.51
CA LEU A 141 -11.95 7.15 12.08
C LEU A 141 -13.44 7.14 11.75
#